data_AF-A0A2T4I5E1-F1
#
_entry.id   AF-A0A2T4I5E1-F1
#
_cell.length_a   1.000
_cell.length_b   1.000
_cell.length_c   1.000
_cell.angle_alpha   90.00
_cell.angle_beta   90.00
_cell.angle_gamma   90.00
#
_symmetry.space_group_name_H-M   'P 1'
#
loop_
_entity.id
_entity.type
_entity.pdbx_description
1 polymer ?
#
loop_
_entity_poly.entity_id
_entity_poly.type
_entity_poly.pdbx_seq_one_letter_code
_entity_poly.pdbx_strand_id
1 'polypeptide(L)'
;MKAAKLSGDLGIRTLDLQADIAALAERVTEQANTVERIGADADRLERDRSAVSLTARDAKEKASAARDVIADSSARLDAATDNVVDLIEQVSQIHAGLGSFNAALATVASVTEAISEIAGQTNLLALNATIEAARAGDAGRGFAVVASEVKKLAQETAAATAKINESIGALTAEAQAMLARIGTGVDKARSAHEGTREIETLVSSLATLMRGLSDNSDAVAGSLESIVGSVSGIRTGLDALTSTSSANAADLVRLSDRLSHVSDDTNVLLQHMAETGVEIPDSPYVRFALDAAGTIVAALEADIRNGRISAEAFFSDHYEPIPGTDPKQYQHPATDLIVAAARPHQEKARALPGFFGMSLTDRNTFGAVQMPERSLPRRDDPIWNAEHSRHQVFFDYEDQRIQCRLTEPFWLKAYRRPVAGGGVMLLKQVIASIHVAGRHWGILQLAYEDQG
;
A
#
# COMPACT_ATOMS: atom_id res chain seq x y z
N MET A 1 23.35 -58.24 11.40
CA MET A 1 23.62 -57.01 12.19
C MET A 1 23.94 -55.75 11.35
N LYS A 2 25.13 -55.56 10.75
CA LYS A 2 25.52 -54.27 10.10
C LYS A 2 24.60 -53.83 8.94
N ALA A 3 24.16 -54.77 8.08
CA ALA A 3 23.27 -54.45 6.96
C ALA A 3 21.86 -54.04 7.40
N ALA A 4 21.33 -54.63 8.48
CA ALA A 4 19.99 -54.29 9.00
C ALA A 4 19.98 -52.90 9.62
N LYS A 5 21.03 -52.58 10.37
CA LYS A 5 21.28 -51.23 10.88
C LYS A 5 21.30 -50.20 9.75
N LEU A 6 22.08 -50.46 8.70
CA LEU A 6 22.16 -49.57 7.54
C LEU A 6 20.81 -49.43 6.81
N SER A 7 20.03 -50.49 6.69
CA SER A 7 18.69 -50.45 6.07
C SER A 7 17.71 -49.61 6.89
N GLY A 8 17.72 -49.78 8.23
CA GLY A 8 16.92 -48.96 9.15
C GLY A 8 17.31 -47.48 9.10
N ASP A 9 18.61 -47.19 9.18
CA ASP A 9 19.16 -45.83 9.05
C ASP A 9 18.76 -45.19 7.71
N LEU A 10 18.81 -45.96 6.61
CA LEU A 10 18.45 -45.48 5.28
C LEU A 10 16.95 -45.20 5.16
N GLY A 11 16.09 -46.08 5.70
CA GLY A 11 14.65 -45.86 5.73
C GLY A 11 14.29 -44.59 6.50
N ILE A 12 14.91 -44.37 7.65
CA ILE A 12 14.77 -43.15 8.46
C ILE A 12 15.17 -41.90 7.67
N ARG A 13 16.37 -41.87 7.09
CA ARG A 13 16.86 -40.71 6.31
C ARG A 13 16.00 -40.41 5.09
N THR A 14 15.43 -41.45 4.49
CA THR A 14 14.52 -41.33 3.33
C THR A 14 13.22 -40.64 3.73
N LEU A 15 12.65 -41.00 4.89
CA LEU A 15 11.43 -40.37 5.41
C LEU A 15 11.64 -38.90 5.81
N ASP A 16 12.85 -38.53 6.26
CA ASP A 16 13.21 -37.12 6.53
C ASP A 16 13.34 -36.31 5.23
N LEU A 17 14.02 -36.87 4.23
CA LEU A 17 14.13 -36.25 2.90
C LEU A 17 12.75 -36.04 2.24
N GLN A 18 11.80 -36.96 2.44
CA GLN A 18 10.42 -36.77 1.96
C GLN A 18 9.72 -35.56 2.60
N ALA A 19 9.96 -35.29 3.89
CA ALA A 19 9.44 -34.09 4.54
C ALA A 19 10.06 -32.82 3.98
N ASP A 20 11.38 -32.81 3.80
CA ASP A 20 12.10 -31.66 3.26
C ASP A 20 11.61 -31.31 1.85
N ILE A 21 11.31 -32.32 1.03
CA ILE A 21 10.72 -32.14 -0.30
C ILE A 21 9.31 -31.58 -0.23
N ALA A 22 8.47 -32.08 0.68
CA ALA A 22 7.12 -31.56 0.85
C ALA A 22 7.14 -30.07 1.25
N ALA A 23 8.00 -29.70 2.19
CA ALA A 23 8.22 -28.31 2.58
C ALA A 23 8.78 -27.46 1.42
N LEU A 24 9.67 -28.02 0.60
CA LEU A 24 10.20 -27.33 -0.57
C LEU A 24 9.14 -27.14 -1.66
N ALA A 25 8.24 -28.11 -1.86
CA ALA A 25 7.12 -28.01 -2.81
C ALA A 25 6.12 -26.91 -2.40
N GLU A 26 5.85 -26.77 -1.10
CA GLU A 26 5.05 -25.67 -0.56
C GLU A 26 5.70 -24.32 -0.87
N ARG A 27 7.01 -24.18 -0.64
CA ARG A 27 7.78 -22.96 -0.96
C ARG A 27 7.78 -22.63 -2.46
N VAL A 28 7.87 -23.64 -3.33
CA VAL A 28 7.77 -23.44 -4.79
C VAL A 28 6.38 -22.93 -5.19
N THR A 29 5.33 -23.44 -4.54
CA THR A 29 3.95 -22.98 -4.75
C THR A 29 3.78 -21.53 -4.28
N GLU A 30 4.30 -21.18 -3.11
CA GLU A 30 4.30 -19.80 -2.60
C GLU A 30 5.09 -18.84 -3.52
N GLN A 31 6.21 -19.32 -4.06
CA GLN A 31 6.98 -18.57 -5.05
C GLN A 31 6.17 -18.31 -6.33
N ALA A 32 5.40 -19.29 -6.83
CA ALA A 32 4.54 -19.11 -8.00
C ALA A 32 3.47 -18.03 -7.76
N ASN A 33 2.79 -18.07 -6.60
CA ASN A 33 1.82 -17.04 -6.22
C ASN A 33 2.45 -15.65 -6.13
N THR A 34 3.69 -15.57 -5.64
CA THR A 34 4.45 -14.32 -5.59
C THR A 34 4.75 -13.78 -6.99
N VAL A 35 5.13 -14.65 -7.93
CA VAL A 35 5.38 -14.29 -9.33
C VAL A 35 4.11 -13.75 -10.00
N GLU A 36 2.96 -14.39 -9.80
CA GLU A 36 1.68 -13.89 -10.33
C GLU A 36 1.33 -12.49 -9.79
N ARG A 37 1.52 -12.26 -8.48
CA ARG A 37 1.28 -10.95 -7.86
C ARG A 37 2.19 -9.87 -8.45
N ILE A 38 3.48 -10.16 -8.62
CA ILE A 38 4.43 -9.21 -9.24
C ILE A 38 4.03 -8.93 -10.70
N GLY A 39 3.53 -9.93 -11.43
CA GLY A 39 2.99 -9.75 -12.77
C GLY A 39 1.81 -8.79 -12.80
N ALA A 40 0.84 -8.96 -11.90
CA ALA A 40 -0.30 -8.06 -11.78
C ALA A 40 0.10 -6.62 -11.42
N ASP A 41 1.11 -6.45 -10.56
CA ASP A 41 1.67 -5.14 -10.20
C ASP A 41 2.39 -4.48 -11.39
N ALA A 42 3.11 -5.26 -12.21
CA ALA A 42 3.72 -4.76 -13.44
C ALA A 42 2.67 -4.27 -14.46
N ASP A 43 1.54 -4.97 -14.58
CA ASP A 43 0.42 -4.56 -15.44
C ASP A 43 -0.32 -3.33 -14.91
N ARG A 44 -0.41 -3.17 -13.58
CA ARG A 44 -0.91 -1.93 -12.97
C ARG A 44 0.03 -0.76 -13.26
N LEU A 45 1.34 -0.96 -13.09
CA LEU A 45 2.34 0.08 -13.35
C LEU A 45 2.28 0.59 -14.80
N GLU A 46 2.04 -0.30 -15.77
CA GLU A 46 1.89 0.11 -17.18
C GLU A 46 0.66 1.00 -17.42
N ARG A 47 -0.46 0.70 -16.75
CA ARG A 47 -1.67 1.54 -16.82
C ARG A 47 -1.48 2.89 -16.17
N ASP A 48 -0.89 2.91 -14.97
CA ASP A 48 -0.62 4.15 -14.24
C ASP A 48 0.32 5.05 -15.03
N ARG A 49 1.35 4.46 -15.66
CA ARG A 49 2.26 5.14 -16.57
C ARG A 49 1.53 5.78 -17.76
N SER A 50 0.55 5.11 -18.37
CA SER A 50 -0.25 5.69 -19.45
C SER A 50 -1.04 6.93 -18.98
N ALA A 51 -1.65 6.85 -17.80
CA ALA A 51 -2.38 7.98 -17.21
C ALA A 51 -1.46 9.18 -16.87
N VAL A 52 -0.27 8.91 -16.33
CA VAL A 52 0.74 9.95 -16.07
C VAL A 52 1.23 10.56 -17.38
N SER A 53 1.40 9.77 -18.44
CA SER A 53 1.79 10.27 -19.77
C SER A 53 0.79 11.28 -20.33
N LEU A 54 -0.50 10.98 -20.23
CA LEU A 54 -1.57 11.89 -20.67
C LEU A 54 -1.56 13.18 -19.86
N THR A 55 -1.44 13.08 -18.53
CA THR A 55 -1.36 14.26 -17.65
C THR A 55 -0.15 15.13 -17.95
N ALA A 56 1.02 14.53 -18.23
CA ALA A 56 2.23 15.26 -18.59
C ALA A 56 2.07 16.00 -19.93
N ARG A 57 1.41 15.39 -20.92
CA ARG A 57 1.10 16.04 -22.21
C ARG A 57 0.12 17.21 -22.03
N ASP A 58 -0.95 17.01 -21.28
CA ASP A 58 -1.92 18.07 -20.97
C ASP A 58 -1.27 19.25 -20.23
N ALA A 59 -0.38 18.97 -19.27
CA ALA A 59 0.39 20.00 -18.57
C ALA A 59 1.28 20.80 -19.55
N LYS A 60 1.94 20.12 -20.49
CA LYS A 60 2.78 20.76 -21.51
C LYS A 60 1.96 21.64 -22.46
N GLU A 61 0.80 21.17 -22.91
CA GLU A 61 -0.10 21.95 -23.77
C GLU A 61 -0.62 23.19 -23.05
N LYS A 62 -1.08 23.05 -21.79
CA LYS A 62 -1.52 24.17 -20.96
C LYS A 62 -0.39 25.17 -20.69
N ALA A 63 0.81 24.70 -20.42
CA ALA A 63 1.99 25.56 -20.26
C ALA A 63 2.28 26.34 -21.55
N SER A 64 2.13 25.70 -22.72
CA SER A 64 2.31 26.38 -24.00
C SER A 64 1.25 27.45 -24.24
N ALA A 65 -0.03 27.13 -24.04
CA ALA A 65 -1.11 28.10 -24.17
C ALA A 65 -0.95 29.29 -23.20
N ALA A 66 -0.51 29.02 -21.96
CA ALA A 66 -0.21 30.06 -21.00
C ALA A 66 0.95 30.97 -21.47
N ARG A 67 1.99 30.42 -22.11
CA ARG A 67 3.08 31.23 -22.70
C ARG A 67 2.57 32.18 -23.79
N ASP A 68 1.62 31.75 -24.61
CA ASP A 68 1.04 32.60 -25.65
C ASP A 68 0.26 33.77 -25.03
N VAL A 69 -0.53 33.50 -23.98
CA VAL A 69 -1.24 34.55 -23.21
C VAL A 69 -0.27 35.50 -22.51
N ILE A 70 0.83 34.99 -21.96
CA ILE A 70 1.89 35.78 -21.33
C ILE A 70 2.58 36.70 -22.35
N ALA A 71 2.86 36.20 -23.56
CA ALA A 71 3.44 37.00 -24.62
C ALA A 71 2.51 38.13 -25.06
N ASP A 72 1.21 37.85 -25.24
CA ASP A 72 0.19 38.89 -25.52
C ASP A 72 0.09 39.90 -24.36
N SER A 73 0.11 39.42 -23.12
CA SER A 73 0.08 40.29 -21.93
C SER A 73 1.29 41.21 -21.85
N SER A 74 2.49 40.70 -22.17
CA SER A 74 3.72 41.51 -22.22
C SER A 74 3.60 42.62 -23.27
N ALA A 75 3.14 42.30 -24.49
CA ALA A 75 2.97 43.30 -25.55
C ALA A 75 1.93 44.37 -25.17
N ARG A 76 0.86 44.00 -24.47
CA ARG A 76 -0.14 44.96 -23.96
C ARG A 76 0.42 45.85 -22.84
N LEU A 77 1.29 45.32 -21.99
CA LEU A 77 1.94 46.10 -20.93
C LEU A 77 2.93 47.10 -21.53
N ASP A 78 3.73 46.69 -22.51
CA ASP A 78 4.63 47.60 -23.23
C ASP A 78 3.83 48.78 -23.82
N ALA A 79 2.72 48.48 -24.51
CA ALA A 79 1.83 49.52 -25.05
C ALA A 79 1.17 50.38 -23.96
N ALA A 80 0.83 49.81 -22.80
CA ALA A 80 0.29 50.58 -21.68
C ALA A 80 1.34 51.51 -21.07
N THR A 81 2.59 51.04 -20.95
CA THR A 81 3.73 51.82 -20.49
C THR A 81 3.98 53.00 -21.43
N ASP A 82 4.00 52.78 -22.74
CA ASP A 82 4.14 53.85 -23.75
C ASP A 82 3.02 54.89 -23.63
N ASN A 83 1.75 54.46 -23.54
CA ASN A 83 0.61 55.36 -23.38
C ASN A 83 0.70 56.22 -22.10
N VAL A 84 1.23 55.67 -21.00
CA VAL A 84 1.41 56.43 -19.76
C VAL A 84 2.53 57.45 -19.89
N VAL A 85 3.63 57.10 -20.58
CA VAL A 85 4.72 58.04 -20.88
C VAL A 85 4.21 59.20 -21.73
N ASP A 86 3.45 58.91 -22.80
CA ASP A 86 2.82 59.92 -23.65
C ASP A 86 1.87 60.83 -22.86
N LEU A 87 1.08 60.26 -21.94
CA LEU A 87 0.19 61.03 -21.08
C LEU A 87 0.97 61.99 -20.16
N ILE A 88 2.06 61.53 -19.56
CA ILE A 88 2.92 62.38 -18.70
C ILE A 88 3.50 63.54 -19.52
N GLU A 89 3.93 63.28 -20.76
CA GLU A 89 4.42 64.33 -21.66
C GLU A 89 3.34 65.35 -22.00
N GLN A 90 2.15 64.90 -22.43
CA GLN A 90 1.02 65.79 -22.74
C GLN A 90 0.63 66.66 -21.54
N VAL A 91 0.57 66.08 -20.35
CA VAL A 91 0.25 66.82 -19.12
C VAL A 91 1.34 67.85 -18.79
N SER A 92 2.61 67.52 -19.01
CA SER A 92 3.73 68.46 -18.86
C SER A 92 3.62 69.65 -19.83
N GLN A 93 3.26 69.40 -21.09
CA GLN A 93 3.03 70.46 -22.09
C GLN A 93 1.86 71.38 -21.69
N ILE A 94 0.75 70.81 -21.21
CA ILE A 94 -0.40 71.60 -20.71
C ILE A 94 0.02 72.45 -19.51
N HIS A 95 0.78 71.89 -18.56
CA HIS A 95 1.30 72.63 -17.41
C HIS A 95 2.15 73.84 -17.84
N ALA A 96 3.06 73.66 -18.79
CA ALA A 96 3.86 74.75 -19.36
C ALA A 96 2.99 75.82 -20.06
N GLY A 97 1.99 75.37 -20.83
CA GLY A 97 1.01 76.25 -21.49
C GLY A 97 0.25 77.13 -20.50
N LEU A 98 -0.26 76.55 -19.40
CA LEU A 98 -0.94 77.31 -18.34
C LEU A 98 -0.01 78.27 -17.60
N GLY A 99 1.25 77.91 -17.40
CA GLY A 99 2.27 78.83 -16.86
C GLY A 99 2.40 80.08 -17.74
N SER A 100 2.50 79.90 -19.05
CA SER A 100 2.57 81.01 -20.01
C SER A 100 1.27 81.83 -20.06
N PHE A 101 0.11 81.17 -19.94
CA PHE A 101 -1.20 81.83 -19.90
C PHE A 101 -1.36 82.72 -18.66
N ASN A 102 -0.95 82.24 -17.49
CA ASN A 102 -0.95 83.04 -16.26
C ASN A 102 -0.04 84.27 -16.36
N ALA A 103 1.14 84.12 -16.98
CA ALA A 103 2.05 85.25 -17.21
C ALA A 103 1.43 86.31 -18.15
N ALA A 104 0.70 85.86 -19.17
CA ALA A 104 -0.03 86.75 -20.07
C ALA A 104 -1.17 87.49 -19.32
N LEU A 105 -1.96 86.78 -18.51
CA LEU A 105 -2.99 87.41 -17.67
C LEU A 105 -2.43 88.46 -16.72
N ALA A 106 -1.28 88.20 -16.09
CA ALA A 106 -0.60 89.16 -15.21
C ALA A 106 -0.18 90.43 -15.97
N THR A 107 0.27 90.28 -17.22
CA THR A 107 0.61 91.42 -18.08
C THR A 107 -0.64 92.24 -18.45
N VAL A 108 -1.74 91.58 -18.81
CA VAL A 108 -3.01 92.26 -19.10
C VAL A 108 -3.55 92.97 -17.85
N ALA A 109 -3.41 92.37 -16.66
CA ALA A 109 -3.78 92.99 -15.39
C ALA A 109 -3.02 94.30 -15.17
N SER A 110 -1.70 94.27 -15.33
CA SER A 110 -0.84 95.45 -15.18
C SER A 110 -1.21 96.58 -16.16
N VAL A 111 -1.48 96.24 -17.41
CA VAL A 111 -1.93 97.24 -18.42
C VAL A 111 -3.30 97.81 -18.04
N THR A 112 -4.23 96.97 -17.59
CA THR A 112 -5.59 97.39 -17.19
C THR A 112 -5.55 98.31 -15.97
N GLU A 113 -4.67 98.03 -15.01
CA GLU A 113 -4.43 98.88 -13.85
C GLU A 113 -3.88 100.25 -14.25
N ALA A 114 -2.91 100.30 -15.16
CA ALA A 114 -2.39 101.56 -15.71
C ALA A 114 -3.48 102.38 -16.42
N ILE A 115 -4.36 101.74 -17.21
CA ILE A 115 -5.50 102.42 -17.85
C ILE A 115 -6.47 102.96 -16.79
N SER A 116 -6.73 102.20 -15.72
CA SER A 116 -7.58 102.62 -14.61
C SER A 116 -7.01 103.85 -13.89
N GLU A 117 -5.69 103.91 -13.71
CA GLU A 117 -5.00 105.05 -13.14
C GLU A 117 -5.11 106.28 -14.05
N ILE A 118 -4.88 106.12 -15.37
CA ILE A 118 -5.05 107.18 -16.37
C ILE A 118 -6.48 107.71 -16.37
N ALA A 119 -7.49 106.83 -16.31
CA ALA A 119 -8.89 107.20 -16.23
C ALA A 119 -9.19 107.99 -14.93
N GLY A 120 -8.63 107.57 -13.79
CA GLY A 120 -8.73 108.29 -12.52
C GLY A 120 -8.12 109.70 -12.58
N GLN A 121 -6.92 109.82 -13.14
CA GLN A 121 -6.24 111.10 -13.36
C GLN A 121 -7.02 112.00 -14.32
N THR A 122 -7.54 111.43 -15.42
CA THR A 122 -8.36 112.16 -16.41
C THR A 122 -9.66 112.66 -15.80
N ASN A 123 -10.31 111.85 -14.96
CA ASN A 123 -11.51 112.26 -14.22
C ASN A 123 -11.23 113.42 -13.25
N LEU A 124 -10.07 113.41 -12.57
CA LEU A 124 -9.63 114.52 -11.71
C LEU A 124 -9.32 115.79 -12.51
N LEU A 125 -8.61 115.68 -13.64
CA LEU A 125 -8.34 116.78 -14.57
C LEU A 125 -9.65 117.39 -15.11
N ALA A 126 -10.58 116.56 -15.54
CA ALA A 126 -11.89 116.98 -16.04
C ALA A 126 -12.75 117.64 -14.94
N LEU A 127 -12.67 117.15 -13.71
CA LEU A 127 -13.31 117.77 -12.54
C LEU A 127 -12.75 119.17 -12.29
N ASN A 128 -11.42 119.32 -12.25
CA ASN A 128 -10.77 120.61 -12.09
C ASN A 128 -11.13 121.58 -13.23
N ALA A 129 -11.18 121.11 -14.47
CA ALA A 129 -11.60 121.90 -15.61
C ALA A 129 -13.08 122.32 -15.52
N THR A 130 -13.96 121.45 -15.01
CA THR A 130 -15.38 121.76 -14.78
C THR A 130 -15.53 122.85 -13.70
N ILE A 131 -14.74 122.78 -12.63
CA ILE A 131 -14.71 123.79 -11.55
C ILE A 131 -14.25 125.15 -12.10
N GLU A 132 -13.16 125.18 -12.87
CA GLU A 132 -12.61 126.43 -13.40
C GLU A 132 -13.52 127.04 -14.48
N ALA A 133 -14.16 126.19 -15.30
CA ALA A 133 -15.17 126.62 -16.27
C ALA A 133 -16.40 127.24 -15.59
N ALA A 134 -16.84 126.70 -14.44
CA ALA A 134 -17.90 127.31 -13.63
C ALA A 134 -17.45 128.65 -13.02
N ARG A 135 -16.17 128.77 -12.66
CA ARG A 135 -15.55 129.98 -12.10
C ARG A 135 -15.45 131.13 -13.11
N ALA A 136 -15.29 130.81 -14.39
CA ALA A 136 -15.25 131.77 -15.49
C ALA A 136 -16.64 132.30 -15.94
N GLY A 137 -17.73 131.83 -15.34
CA GLY A 137 -19.10 132.29 -15.63
C GLY A 137 -19.52 132.02 -17.08
N ASP A 138 -20.15 133.00 -17.74
CA ASP A 138 -20.70 132.84 -19.10
C ASP A 138 -19.63 132.53 -20.16
N ALA A 139 -18.39 132.99 -19.97
CA ALA A 139 -17.27 132.71 -20.88
C ALA A 139 -16.80 131.25 -20.82
N GLY A 140 -17.10 130.53 -19.74
CA GLY A 140 -16.67 129.14 -19.51
C GLY A 140 -17.67 128.06 -19.97
N ARG A 141 -18.88 128.43 -20.42
CA ARG A 141 -19.97 127.47 -20.71
C ARG A 141 -19.59 126.37 -21.71
N GLY A 142 -18.88 126.71 -22.79
CA GLY A 142 -18.43 125.73 -23.79
C GLY A 142 -17.41 124.74 -23.22
N PHE A 143 -16.49 125.23 -22.39
CA PHE A 143 -15.50 124.40 -21.70
C PHE A 143 -16.14 123.49 -20.65
N ALA A 144 -17.18 123.96 -19.94
CA ALA A 144 -17.90 123.15 -18.96
C ALA A 144 -18.56 121.92 -19.59
N VAL A 145 -19.13 122.05 -20.80
CA VAL A 145 -19.74 120.92 -21.53
C VAL A 145 -18.68 119.89 -21.91
N VAL A 146 -17.56 120.31 -22.50
CA VAL A 146 -16.46 119.40 -22.87
C VAL A 146 -15.87 118.73 -21.63
N ALA A 147 -15.63 119.47 -20.55
CA ALA A 147 -15.11 118.91 -19.30
C ALA A 147 -16.07 117.88 -18.68
N SER A 148 -17.39 118.11 -18.76
CA SER A 148 -18.39 117.13 -18.29
C SER A 148 -18.40 115.85 -19.12
N GLU A 149 -18.22 115.94 -20.44
CA GLU A 149 -18.17 114.76 -21.32
C GLU A 149 -16.87 113.97 -21.12
N VAL A 150 -15.72 114.65 -20.97
CA VAL A 150 -14.44 114.01 -20.63
C VAL A 150 -14.51 113.31 -19.28
N LYS A 151 -15.14 113.94 -18.28
CA LYS A 151 -15.37 113.35 -16.96
C LYS A 151 -16.20 112.06 -17.08
N LYS A 152 -17.28 112.09 -17.86
CA LYS A 152 -18.14 110.92 -18.10
C LYS A 152 -17.37 109.80 -18.80
N LEU A 153 -16.61 110.09 -19.86
CA LEU A 153 -15.75 109.10 -20.55
C LEU A 153 -14.74 108.47 -19.60
N ALA A 154 -14.11 109.27 -18.73
CA ALA A 154 -13.16 108.78 -17.74
C ALA A 154 -13.83 107.85 -16.72
N GLN A 155 -15.05 108.16 -16.26
CA GLN A 155 -15.82 107.29 -15.38
C GLN A 155 -16.26 105.99 -16.06
N GLU A 156 -16.70 106.05 -17.33
CA GLU A 156 -17.03 104.86 -18.13
C GLU A 156 -15.79 103.99 -18.37
N THR A 157 -14.63 104.60 -18.62
CA THR A 157 -13.35 103.90 -18.78
C THR A 157 -12.96 103.19 -17.48
N ALA A 158 -13.06 103.85 -16.32
CA ALA A 158 -12.78 103.25 -15.02
C ALA A 158 -13.75 102.09 -14.68
N ALA A 159 -15.03 102.22 -15.04
CA ALA A 159 -15.99 101.14 -14.89
C ALA A 159 -15.67 99.95 -15.80
N ALA A 160 -15.24 100.20 -17.04
CA ALA A 160 -14.82 99.16 -17.97
C ALA A 160 -13.55 98.44 -17.49
N THR A 161 -12.52 99.16 -17.02
CA THR A 161 -11.30 98.55 -16.48
C THR A 161 -11.57 97.74 -15.21
N ALA A 162 -12.48 98.20 -14.34
CA ALA A 162 -12.90 97.42 -13.17
C ALA A 162 -13.51 96.06 -13.57
N LYS A 163 -14.37 96.03 -14.59
CA LYS A 163 -14.98 94.79 -15.11
C LYS A 163 -13.94 93.87 -15.78
N ILE A 164 -12.95 94.45 -16.46
CA ILE A 164 -11.82 93.68 -17.01
C ILE A 164 -11.01 93.04 -15.88
N ASN A 165 -10.67 93.79 -14.83
CA ASN A 165 -9.95 93.26 -13.67
C ASN A 165 -10.70 92.12 -12.96
N GLU A 166 -12.03 92.23 -12.80
CA GLU A 166 -12.85 91.14 -12.28
C GLU A 166 -12.75 89.88 -13.16
N SER A 167 -12.80 90.05 -14.49
CA SER A 167 -12.69 88.95 -15.46
C SER A 167 -11.30 88.29 -15.42
N ILE A 168 -10.23 89.09 -15.31
CA ILE A 168 -8.85 88.60 -15.16
C ILE A 168 -8.71 87.81 -13.85
N GLY A 169 -9.28 88.30 -12.75
CA GLY A 169 -9.29 87.61 -11.47
C GLY A 169 -9.95 86.24 -11.56
N ALA A 170 -11.12 86.16 -12.20
CA ALA A 170 -11.81 84.89 -12.45
C ALA A 170 -10.99 83.92 -13.33
N LEU A 171 -10.40 84.41 -14.43
CA LEU A 171 -9.54 83.61 -15.30
C LEU A 171 -8.28 83.10 -14.60
N THR A 172 -7.69 83.92 -13.73
CA THR A 172 -6.50 83.54 -12.93
C THR A 172 -6.86 82.44 -11.93
N ALA A 173 -8.01 82.57 -11.25
CA ALA A 173 -8.49 81.55 -10.32
C ALA A 173 -8.78 80.22 -11.05
N GLU A 174 -9.40 80.26 -12.22
CA GLU A 174 -9.65 79.06 -13.03
C GLU A 174 -8.34 78.42 -13.51
N ALA A 175 -7.36 79.22 -13.94
CA ALA A 175 -6.04 78.73 -14.33
C ALA A 175 -5.31 78.04 -13.15
N GLN A 176 -5.37 78.61 -11.95
CA GLN A 176 -4.82 77.98 -10.74
C GLN A 176 -5.52 76.67 -10.38
N ALA A 177 -6.85 76.63 -10.48
CA ALA A 177 -7.61 75.40 -10.25
C ALA A 177 -7.25 74.30 -11.28
N MET A 178 -7.04 74.68 -12.54
CA MET A 178 -6.61 73.76 -13.59
C MET A 178 -5.19 73.23 -13.34
N LEU A 179 -4.24 74.07 -12.88
CA LEU A 179 -2.90 73.64 -12.46
C LEU A 179 -2.95 72.62 -11.32
N ALA A 180 -3.78 72.83 -10.31
CA ALA A 180 -3.96 71.88 -9.22
C ALA A 180 -4.49 70.52 -9.71
N ARG A 181 -5.49 70.53 -10.61
CA ARG A 181 -6.03 69.31 -11.23
C ARG A 181 -4.96 68.58 -12.05
N ILE A 182 -4.14 69.31 -12.80
CA ILE A 182 -3.00 68.75 -13.55
C ILE A 182 -2.00 68.07 -12.61
N GLY A 183 -1.63 68.70 -11.50
CA GLY A 183 -0.75 68.09 -10.50
C GLY A 183 -1.27 66.72 -10.03
N THR A 184 -2.56 66.64 -9.69
CA THR A 184 -3.18 65.35 -9.33
C THR A 184 -3.22 64.34 -10.48
N GLY A 185 -3.30 64.80 -11.72
CA GLY A 185 -3.23 63.96 -12.92
C GLY A 185 -1.84 63.35 -13.12
N VAL A 186 -0.78 64.14 -12.93
CA VAL A 186 0.61 63.67 -12.98
C VAL A 186 0.87 62.59 -11.93
N ASP A 187 0.45 62.82 -10.69
CA ASP A 187 0.67 61.84 -9.62
C ASP A 187 -0.06 60.53 -9.90
N LYS A 188 -1.29 60.59 -10.41
CA LYS A 188 -2.03 59.39 -10.85
C LYS A 188 -1.34 58.67 -12.01
N ALA A 189 -0.83 59.40 -13.01
CA ALA A 189 -0.10 58.82 -14.13
C ALA A 189 1.20 58.15 -13.65
N ARG A 190 1.92 58.76 -12.70
CA ARG A 190 3.11 58.16 -12.08
C ARG A 190 2.78 56.85 -11.34
N SER A 191 1.74 56.84 -10.52
CA SER A 191 1.30 55.61 -9.84
C SER A 191 0.84 54.53 -10.83
N ALA A 192 0.19 54.90 -11.93
CA ALA A 192 -0.17 53.95 -12.98
C ALA A 192 1.09 53.34 -13.64
N HIS A 193 2.12 54.15 -13.92
CA HIS A 193 3.39 53.68 -14.47
C HIS A 193 4.12 52.70 -13.54
N GLU A 194 4.16 53.00 -12.24
CA GLU A 194 4.72 52.11 -11.22
C GLU A 194 3.95 50.78 -11.16
N GLY A 195 2.61 50.84 -11.15
CA GLY A 195 1.77 49.65 -11.19
C GLY A 195 2.00 48.78 -12.43
N THR A 196 2.16 49.38 -13.61
CA THR A 196 2.45 48.62 -14.85
C THR A 196 3.79 47.89 -14.75
N ARG A 197 4.83 48.52 -14.17
CA ARG A 197 6.14 47.86 -13.96
C ARG A 197 6.09 46.68 -12.99
N GLU A 198 5.28 46.76 -11.95
CA GLU A 198 5.07 45.63 -11.04
C GLU A 198 4.41 44.45 -11.78
N ILE A 199 3.43 44.75 -12.64
CA ILE A 199 2.76 43.73 -13.47
C ILE A 199 3.75 43.13 -14.48
N GLU A 200 4.60 43.92 -15.14
CA GLU A 200 5.66 43.41 -16.05
C GLU A 200 6.57 42.39 -15.34
N THR A 201 6.95 42.68 -14.09
CA THR A 201 7.79 41.78 -13.29
C THR A 201 7.07 40.46 -12.98
N LEU A 202 5.77 40.51 -12.66
CA LEU A 202 4.93 39.34 -12.44
C LEU A 202 4.77 38.50 -13.71
N VAL A 203 4.53 39.14 -14.86
CA VAL A 203 4.39 38.48 -16.17
C VAL A 203 5.70 37.77 -16.55
N SER A 204 6.85 38.40 -16.34
CA SER A 204 8.18 37.79 -16.56
C SER A 204 8.41 36.57 -15.65
N SER A 205 8.01 36.68 -14.38
CA SER A 205 8.08 35.55 -13.43
C SER A 205 7.19 34.39 -13.89
N LEU A 206 5.98 34.68 -14.34
CA LEU A 206 5.04 33.69 -14.86
C LEU A 206 5.60 33.01 -16.12
N ALA A 207 6.26 33.75 -17.02
CA ALA A 207 6.92 33.19 -18.19
C ALA A 207 7.98 32.15 -17.81
N THR A 208 8.75 32.43 -16.76
CA THR A 208 9.78 31.52 -16.24
C THR A 208 9.16 30.26 -15.62
N LEU A 209 8.07 30.41 -14.85
CA LEU A 209 7.33 29.28 -14.29
C LEU A 209 6.74 28.37 -15.38
N MET A 210 6.15 28.95 -16.44
CA MET A 210 5.59 28.16 -17.53
C MET A 210 6.67 27.42 -18.34
N ARG A 211 7.87 28.00 -18.49
CA ARG A 211 9.02 27.30 -19.06
C ARG A 211 9.44 26.11 -18.19
N GLY A 212 9.59 26.32 -16.88
CA GLY A 212 9.92 25.25 -15.94
C GLY A 212 8.87 24.12 -15.92
N LEU A 213 7.58 24.45 -16.06
CA LEU A 213 6.52 23.45 -16.16
C LEU A 213 6.63 22.60 -17.45
N SER A 214 6.98 23.22 -18.58
CA SER A 214 7.25 22.51 -19.84
C SER A 214 8.44 21.57 -19.70
N ASP A 215 9.55 22.05 -19.13
CA ASP A 215 10.77 21.25 -18.94
C ASP A 215 10.51 20.06 -18.00
N ASN A 216 9.76 20.28 -16.91
CA ASN A 216 9.36 19.22 -16.00
C ASN A 216 8.47 18.19 -16.69
N SER A 217 7.57 18.61 -17.57
CA SER A 217 6.72 17.70 -18.33
C SER A 217 7.54 16.82 -19.29
N ASP A 218 8.59 17.38 -19.90
CA ASP A 218 9.53 16.62 -20.73
C ASP A 218 10.40 15.64 -19.92
N ALA A 219 10.85 16.04 -18.72
CA ALA A 219 11.55 15.16 -17.80
C ALA A 219 10.68 13.99 -17.33
N VAL A 220 9.40 14.25 -17.04
CA VAL A 220 8.42 13.19 -16.75
C VAL A 220 8.28 12.25 -17.93
N ALA A 221 8.15 12.75 -19.17
CA ALA A 221 8.06 11.91 -20.35
C ALA A 221 9.27 10.97 -20.51
N GLY A 222 10.50 11.48 -20.32
CA GLY A 222 11.71 10.65 -20.35
C GLY A 222 11.78 9.62 -19.20
N SER A 223 11.26 9.97 -18.02
CA SER A 223 11.15 9.02 -16.90
C SER A 223 10.19 7.87 -17.21
N LEU A 224 9.07 8.17 -17.90
CA LEU A 224 8.13 7.14 -18.35
C LEU A 224 8.79 6.20 -19.37
N GLU A 225 9.65 6.67 -20.26
CA GLU A 225 10.42 5.80 -21.17
C GLU A 225 11.29 4.80 -20.40
N SER A 226 11.99 5.26 -19.36
CA SER A 226 12.77 4.37 -18.47
C SER A 226 11.88 3.31 -17.81
N ILE A 227 10.67 3.68 -17.38
CA ILE A 227 9.70 2.74 -16.81
C ILE A 227 9.30 1.65 -17.84
N VAL A 228 9.25 1.94 -19.16
CA VAL A 228 8.99 0.87 -20.17
C VAL A 228 10.06 -0.20 -20.03
N GLY A 229 11.32 0.23 -20.02
CA GLY A 229 12.48 -0.65 -19.96
C GLY A 229 12.46 -1.50 -18.71
N SER A 230 12.16 -0.88 -17.55
CA SER A 230 12.04 -1.60 -16.28
C SER A 230 10.91 -2.62 -16.28
N VAL A 231 9.70 -2.26 -16.74
CA VAL A 231 8.55 -3.17 -16.81
C VAL A 231 8.85 -4.34 -17.76
N SER A 232 9.48 -4.07 -18.91
CA SER A 232 9.91 -5.12 -19.84
C SER A 232 10.95 -6.06 -19.23
N GLY A 233 11.89 -5.52 -18.45
CA GLY A 233 12.88 -6.31 -17.70
C GLY A 233 12.22 -7.19 -16.64
N ILE A 234 11.25 -6.64 -15.89
CA ILE A 234 10.46 -7.38 -14.91
C ILE A 234 9.71 -8.54 -15.58
N ARG A 235 9.00 -8.29 -16.69
CA ARG A 235 8.27 -9.35 -17.41
C ARG A 235 9.18 -10.49 -17.85
N THR A 236 10.32 -10.16 -18.46
CA THR A 236 11.33 -11.17 -18.82
C THR A 236 11.80 -11.98 -17.61
N GLY A 237 12.04 -11.31 -16.48
CA GLY A 237 12.43 -11.96 -15.23
C GLY A 237 11.34 -12.87 -14.65
N LEU A 238 10.07 -12.45 -14.72
CA LEU A 238 8.93 -13.25 -14.28
C LEU A 238 8.75 -14.49 -15.15
N ASP A 239 8.87 -14.37 -16.47
CA ASP A 239 8.79 -15.52 -17.38
C ASP A 239 9.87 -16.56 -17.06
N ALA A 240 11.11 -16.12 -16.80
CA ALA A 240 12.20 -16.99 -16.39
C ALA A 240 11.92 -17.66 -15.01
N LEU A 241 11.37 -16.92 -14.05
CA LEU A 241 10.99 -17.45 -12.73
C LEU A 241 9.84 -18.47 -12.83
N THR A 242 8.81 -18.20 -13.63
CA THR A 242 7.70 -19.13 -13.88
C THR A 242 8.20 -20.44 -14.49
N SER A 243 9.07 -20.35 -15.49
CA SER A 243 9.69 -21.52 -16.13
C SER A 243 10.51 -22.32 -15.11
N THR A 244 11.32 -21.65 -14.29
CA THR A 244 12.15 -22.31 -13.28
C THR A 244 11.32 -22.93 -12.16
N SER A 245 10.27 -22.24 -11.70
CA SER A 245 9.34 -22.73 -10.68
C SER A 245 8.61 -24.00 -11.14
N SER A 246 8.14 -24.00 -12.39
CA SER A 246 7.48 -25.16 -13.01
C SER A 246 8.43 -26.36 -13.14
N ALA A 247 9.68 -26.12 -13.53
CA ALA A 247 10.70 -27.16 -13.59
C ALA A 247 11.00 -27.74 -12.18
N ASN A 248 11.18 -26.87 -11.18
CA ASN A 248 11.41 -27.29 -9.80
C ASN A 248 10.24 -28.11 -9.25
N ALA A 249 8.99 -27.69 -9.50
CA ALA A 249 7.80 -28.44 -9.09
C ALA A 249 7.79 -29.85 -9.69
N ALA A 250 8.08 -29.97 -11.00
CA ALA A 250 8.16 -31.26 -11.67
C ALA A 250 9.27 -32.15 -11.10
N ASP A 251 10.43 -31.58 -10.79
CA ASP A 251 11.56 -32.33 -10.21
C ASP A 251 11.30 -32.76 -8.76
N LEU A 252 10.59 -31.95 -7.96
CA LEU A 252 10.18 -32.33 -6.61
C LEU A 252 9.19 -33.48 -6.61
N VAL A 253 8.22 -33.49 -7.53
CA VAL A 253 7.30 -34.64 -7.71
C VAL A 253 8.09 -35.90 -8.03
N ARG A 254 9.04 -35.81 -8.98
CA ARG A 254 9.90 -36.94 -9.36
C ARG A 254 10.78 -37.43 -8.21
N LEU A 255 11.31 -36.51 -7.40
CA LEU A 255 12.16 -36.84 -6.26
C LEU A 255 11.34 -37.48 -5.12
N SER A 256 10.14 -36.98 -4.87
CA SER A 256 9.19 -37.54 -3.91
C SER A 256 8.86 -39.00 -4.27
N ASP A 257 8.50 -39.26 -5.53
CA ASP A 257 8.21 -40.60 -6.05
C ASP A 257 9.39 -41.58 -5.86
N ARG A 258 10.60 -41.14 -6.24
CA ARG A 258 11.82 -41.94 -6.06
C ARG A 258 12.12 -42.25 -4.59
N LEU A 259 11.90 -41.31 -3.67
CA LEU A 259 12.12 -41.57 -2.25
C LEU A 259 11.05 -42.48 -1.65
N SER A 260 9.81 -42.43 -2.15
CA SER A 260 8.77 -43.40 -1.75
C SER A 260 9.20 -44.81 -2.11
N HIS A 261 9.68 -45.02 -3.34
CA HIS A 261 10.24 -46.31 -3.75
C HIS A 261 11.45 -46.76 -2.90
N VAL A 262 12.39 -45.85 -2.59
CA VAL A 262 13.52 -46.19 -1.70
C VAL A 262 13.04 -46.53 -0.29
N SER A 263 12.04 -45.84 0.23
CA SER A 263 11.47 -46.12 1.55
C SER A 263 10.85 -47.52 1.58
N ASP A 264 10.06 -47.85 0.56
CA ASP A 264 9.46 -49.18 0.40
C ASP A 264 10.53 -50.27 0.30
N ASP A 265 11.56 -50.07 -0.54
CA ASP A 265 12.68 -51.00 -0.69
C ASP A 265 13.43 -51.22 0.63
N THR A 266 13.66 -50.16 1.42
CA THR A 266 14.33 -50.27 2.73
C THR A 266 13.51 -51.05 3.73
N ASN A 267 12.18 -50.90 3.72
CA ASN A 267 11.27 -51.68 4.57
C ASN A 267 11.26 -53.16 4.15
N VAL A 268 11.21 -53.45 2.85
CA VAL A 268 11.29 -54.82 2.32
C VAL A 268 12.61 -55.49 2.69
N LEU A 269 13.74 -54.80 2.55
CA LEU A 269 15.05 -55.32 2.95
C LEU A 269 15.12 -55.60 4.45
N LEU A 270 14.61 -54.68 5.28
CA LEU A 270 14.56 -54.84 6.73
C LEU A 270 13.71 -56.08 7.11
N GLN A 271 12.57 -56.27 6.45
CA GLN A 271 11.71 -57.44 6.62
C GLN A 271 12.42 -58.75 6.27
N HIS A 272 12.99 -58.85 5.06
CA HIS A 272 13.71 -60.06 4.64
C HIS A 272 14.88 -60.39 5.59
N MET A 273 15.60 -59.37 6.07
CA MET A 273 16.67 -59.59 7.04
C MET A 273 16.15 -60.16 8.36
N ALA A 274 15.02 -59.67 8.86
CA ALA A 274 14.41 -60.19 10.08
C ALA A 274 13.93 -61.65 9.90
N GLU A 275 13.41 -62.00 8.72
CA GLU A 275 12.93 -63.36 8.40
C GLU A 275 14.06 -64.40 8.28
N THR A 276 15.28 -63.98 7.90
CA THR A 276 16.44 -64.89 7.77
C THR A 276 16.93 -65.47 9.10
N GLY A 277 16.40 -65.00 10.25
CA GLY A 277 16.76 -65.48 11.58
C GLY A 277 18.15 -65.04 12.07
N VAL A 278 18.81 -64.14 11.34
CA VAL A 278 20.07 -63.52 11.76
C VAL A 278 19.80 -62.50 12.87
N GLU A 279 20.62 -62.47 13.91
CA GLU A 279 20.50 -61.46 14.95
C GLU A 279 20.74 -60.05 14.37
N ILE A 280 19.72 -59.21 14.49
CA ILE A 280 19.68 -57.80 14.11
C ILE A 280 19.32 -56.95 15.34
N PRO A 281 19.58 -55.63 15.33
CA PRO A 281 19.21 -54.75 16.45
C PRO A 281 17.74 -54.87 16.87
N ASP A 282 16.86 -55.18 15.90
CA ASP A 282 15.42 -55.33 16.10
C ASP A 282 15.00 -56.73 16.62
N SER A 283 15.90 -57.72 16.62
CA SER A 283 15.61 -59.11 17.02
C SER A 283 15.07 -59.27 18.45
N PRO A 284 15.53 -58.51 19.48
CA PRO A 284 14.94 -58.56 20.81
C PRO A 284 13.46 -58.15 20.81
N TYR A 285 13.07 -57.14 20.03
CA TYR A 285 11.68 -56.67 19.92
C TYR A 285 10.83 -57.66 19.14
N VAL A 286 11.36 -58.23 18.05
CA VAL A 286 10.67 -59.29 17.29
C VAL A 286 10.39 -60.50 18.17
N ARG A 287 11.40 -60.99 18.90
CA ARG A 287 11.24 -62.12 19.83
C ARG A 287 10.22 -61.81 20.92
N PHE A 288 10.30 -60.63 21.52
CA PHE A 288 9.36 -60.20 22.55
C PHE A 288 7.92 -60.15 22.02
N ALA A 289 7.70 -59.53 20.85
CA ALA A 289 6.38 -59.37 20.26
C ALA A 289 5.76 -60.73 19.90
N LEU A 290 6.55 -61.65 19.34
CA LEU A 290 6.10 -63.01 19.01
C LEU A 290 5.79 -63.84 20.27
N ASP A 291 6.64 -63.77 21.30
CA ASP A 291 6.41 -64.46 22.58
C ASP A 291 5.16 -63.92 23.31
N ALA A 292 5.01 -62.59 23.33
CA ALA A 292 3.83 -61.93 23.87
C ALA A 292 2.57 -62.33 23.11
N ALA A 293 2.60 -62.29 21.77
CA ALA A 293 1.47 -62.70 20.94
C ALA A 293 1.10 -64.17 21.19
N GLY A 294 2.09 -65.08 21.23
CA GLY A 294 1.85 -66.50 21.51
C GLY A 294 1.25 -66.76 22.90
N THR A 295 1.76 -66.08 23.93
CA THR A 295 1.23 -66.21 25.30
C THR A 295 -0.18 -65.65 25.42
N ILE A 296 -0.46 -64.50 24.79
CA ILE A 296 -1.79 -63.90 24.73
C ILE A 296 -2.77 -64.84 24.01
N VAL A 297 -2.38 -65.38 22.85
CA VAL A 297 -3.18 -66.36 22.10
C VAL A 297 -3.51 -67.56 22.98
N ALA A 298 -2.53 -68.16 23.65
CA ALA A 298 -2.74 -69.32 24.51
C ALA A 298 -3.72 -69.04 25.67
N ALA A 299 -3.66 -67.83 26.25
CA ALA A 299 -4.61 -67.40 27.28
C ALA A 299 -6.04 -67.26 26.73
N LEU A 300 -6.19 -66.62 25.56
CA LEU A 300 -7.50 -66.44 24.92
C LEU A 300 -8.11 -67.76 24.45
N GLU A 301 -7.30 -68.69 23.93
CA GLU A 301 -7.75 -70.05 23.60
C GLU A 301 -8.15 -70.84 24.84
N ALA A 302 -7.51 -70.62 25.98
CA ALA A 302 -7.94 -71.20 27.25
C ALA A 302 -9.28 -70.62 27.71
N ASP A 303 -9.50 -69.31 27.57
CA ASP A 303 -10.78 -68.68 27.90
C ASP A 303 -11.94 -69.21 27.02
N ILE A 304 -11.68 -69.44 25.73
CA ILE A 304 -12.65 -70.07 24.82
C ILE A 304 -12.91 -71.53 25.23
N ARG A 305 -11.87 -72.33 25.48
CA ARG A 305 -12.02 -73.73 25.91
C ARG A 305 -12.74 -73.89 27.24
N ASN A 306 -12.50 -72.97 28.18
CA ASN A 306 -13.14 -72.95 29.49
C ASN A 306 -14.56 -72.35 29.46
N GLY A 307 -15.06 -71.95 28.29
CA GLY A 307 -16.41 -71.44 28.12
C GLY A 307 -16.64 -70.03 28.67
N ARG A 308 -15.58 -69.24 28.91
CA ARG A 308 -15.71 -67.83 29.32
C ARG A 308 -16.24 -66.94 28.19
N ILE A 309 -15.99 -67.34 26.94
CA ILE A 309 -16.55 -66.73 25.74
C ILE A 309 -16.70 -67.81 24.66
N SER A 310 -17.75 -67.74 23.83
CA SER A 310 -17.88 -68.62 22.67
C SER A 310 -16.93 -68.16 21.55
N ALA A 311 -16.47 -69.09 20.70
CA ALA A 311 -15.66 -68.73 19.54
C ALA A 311 -16.42 -67.79 18.58
N GLU A 312 -17.75 -67.91 18.50
CA GLU A 312 -18.59 -67.00 17.71
C GLU A 312 -18.57 -65.57 18.28
N ALA A 313 -18.76 -65.42 19.59
CA ALA A 313 -18.73 -64.12 20.25
C ALA A 313 -17.32 -63.48 20.24
N PHE A 314 -16.26 -64.29 20.30
CA PHE A 314 -14.88 -63.81 20.24
C PHE A 314 -14.53 -63.22 18.86
N PHE A 315 -15.04 -63.81 17.78
CA PHE A 315 -14.80 -63.39 16.39
C PHE A 315 -15.97 -62.59 15.79
N SER A 316 -16.86 -62.06 16.62
CA SER A 316 -17.98 -61.25 16.18
C SER A 316 -17.49 -59.96 15.53
N ASP A 317 -18.08 -59.55 14.40
CA ASP A 317 -17.86 -58.22 13.84
C ASP A 317 -18.89 -57.20 14.39
N HIS A 318 -19.56 -57.53 15.52
CA HIS A 318 -20.52 -56.66 16.19
C HIS A 318 -19.86 -55.84 17.31
N TYR A 319 -19.86 -54.52 17.14
CA TYR A 319 -19.31 -53.55 18.09
C TYR A 319 -20.42 -52.63 18.59
N GLU A 320 -20.69 -52.64 19.89
CA GLU A 320 -21.76 -51.83 20.49
C GLU A 320 -21.23 -50.43 20.80
N PRO A 321 -21.75 -49.34 20.19
CA PRO A 321 -21.28 -48.00 20.49
C PRO A 321 -21.59 -47.63 21.94
N ILE A 322 -20.60 -47.09 22.64
CA ILE A 322 -20.77 -46.59 24.00
C ILE A 322 -21.40 -45.19 23.90
N PRO A 323 -22.61 -44.95 24.44
CA PRO A 323 -23.25 -43.64 24.32
C PRO A 323 -22.47 -42.54 25.03
N GLY A 324 -22.41 -41.35 24.41
CA GLY A 324 -21.83 -40.15 25.03
C GLY A 324 -20.30 -40.11 25.12
N THR A 325 -19.59 -40.90 24.31
CA THR A 325 -18.12 -40.90 24.24
C THR A 325 -17.60 -40.01 23.11
N ASP A 326 -16.57 -39.22 23.40
CA ASP A 326 -15.77 -38.47 22.42
C ASP A 326 -14.28 -38.68 22.75
N PRO A 327 -13.47 -39.37 21.92
CA PRO A 327 -13.82 -39.98 20.64
C PRO A 327 -14.85 -41.11 20.78
N LYS A 328 -15.51 -41.48 19.68
CA LYS A 328 -16.53 -42.54 19.67
C LYS A 328 -15.90 -43.91 20.00
N GLN A 329 -16.28 -44.49 21.14
CA GLN A 329 -15.80 -45.78 21.62
C GLN A 329 -16.85 -46.88 21.44
N TYR A 330 -16.40 -48.13 21.37
CA TYR A 330 -17.26 -49.29 21.16
C TYR A 330 -16.89 -50.44 22.11
N GLN A 331 -17.89 -51.13 22.64
CA GLN A 331 -17.72 -52.34 23.40
C GLN A 331 -17.70 -53.55 22.46
N HIS A 332 -16.77 -54.48 22.69
CA HIS A 332 -16.73 -55.78 22.03
C HIS A 332 -16.71 -56.90 23.10
N PRO A 333 -17.42 -58.03 22.92
CA PRO A 333 -17.52 -59.10 23.94
C PRO A 333 -16.17 -59.66 24.40
N ALA A 334 -15.16 -59.64 23.54
CA ALA A 334 -13.82 -60.12 23.86
C ALA A 334 -12.88 -59.08 24.50
N THR A 335 -13.27 -57.79 24.58
CA THR A 335 -12.35 -56.71 24.97
C THR A 335 -11.70 -56.96 26.34
N ASP A 336 -12.49 -57.30 27.36
CA ASP A 336 -11.97 -57.45 28.72
C ASP A 336 -10.99 -58.62 28.84
N LEU A 337 -11.24 -59.71 28.11
CA LEU A 337 -10.37 -60.89 28.06
C LEU A 337 -9.05 -60.56 27.36
N ILE A 338 -9.11 -59.86 26.22
CA ILE A 338 -7.92 -59.46 25.45
C ILE A 338 -7.09 -58.44 26.23
N VAL A 339 -7.74 -57.48 26.89
CA VAL A 339 -7.08 -56.53 27.80
C VAL A 339 -6.38 -57.25 28.94
N ALA A 340 -7.07 -58.18 29.62
CA ALA A 340 -6.52 -58.94 30.73
C ALA A 340 -5.31 -59.79 30.30
N ALA A 341 -5.40 -60.44 29.13
CA ALA A 341 -4.31 -61.21 28.56
C ALA A 341 -3.11 -60.33 28.15
N ALA A 342 -3.35 -59.16 27.57
CA ALA A 342 -2.29 -58.28 27.06
C ALA A 342 -1.57 -57.46 28.14
N ARG A 343 -2.25 -57.10 29.23
CA ARG A 343 -1.72 -56.16 30.24
C ARG A 343 -0.38 -56.59 30.87
N PRO A 344 -0.18 -57.85 31.28
CA PRO A 344 1.11 -58.29 31.82
C PRO A 344 2.25 -58.13 30.81
N HIS A 345 1.96 -58.28 29.52
CA HIS A 345 2.96 -58.11 28.46
C HIS A 345 3.25 -56.64 28.18
N GLN A 346 2.26 -55.74 28.25
CA GLN A 346 2.52 -54.29 28.16
C GLN A 346 3.45 -53.82 29.27
N GLU A 347 3.26 -54.28 30.51
CA GLU A 347 4.13 -53.92 31.62
C GLU A 347 5.55 -54.50 31.46
N LYS A 348 5.69 -55.73 30.95
CA LYS A 348 7.01 -56.29 30.60
C LYS A 348 7.68 -55.51 29.46
N ALA A 349 6.91 -55.06 28.47
CA ALA A 349 7.43 -54.35 27.29
C ALA A 349 8.09 -53.02 27.67
N ARG A 350 7.65 -52.36 28.75
CA ARG A 350 8.26 -51.13 29.27
C ARG A 350 9.73 -51.27 29.66
N ALA A 351 10.19 -52.49 29.93
CA ALA A 351 11.59 -52.76 30.23
C ALA A 351 12.47 -52.83 28.96
N LEU A 352 11.87 -52.85 27.77
CA LEU A 352 12.61 -52.82 26.51
C LEU A 352 13.21 -51.41 26.29
N PRO A 353 14.49 -51.32 25.89
CA PRO A 353 15.09 -50.03 25.53
C PRO A 353 14.27 -49.30 24.46
N GLY A 354 14.11 -47.99 24.59
CA GLY A 354 13.36 -47.19 23.62
C GLY A 354 11.87 -47.52 23.48
N PHE A 355 11.29 -48.33 24.38
CA PHE A 355 9.88 -48.69 24.29
C PHE A 355 8.98 -47.47 24.20
N PHE A 356 8.13 -47.42 23.18
CA PHE A 356 7.18 -46.34 22.97
C PHE A 356 5.74 -46.75 23.26
N GLY A 357 5.36 -47.97 22.90
CA GLY A 357 4.02 -48.47 23.19
C GLY A 357 3.75 -49.86 22.63
N MET A 358 2.77 -50.54 23.21
CA MET A 358 2.25 -51.80 22.68
C MET A 358 0.72 -51.77 22.66
N SER A 359 0.13 -52.10 21.51
CA SER A 359 -1.31 -52.11 21.29
C SER A 359 -1.76 -53.38 20.58
N LEU A 360 -3.03 -53.75 20.76
CA LEU A 360 -3.67 -54.82 20.01
C LEU A 360 -4.87 -54.25 19.27
N THR A 361 -4.91 -54.50 17.97
CA THR A 361 -5.94 -54.00 17.06
C THR A 361 -6.45 -55.16 16.22
N ASP A 362 -7.77 -55.31 16.13
CA ASP A 362 -8.34 -56.38 15.33
C ASP A 362 -8.30 -56.09 13.82
N ARG A 363 -8.65 -57.09 12.99
CA ARG A 363 -8.66 -56.99 11.52
C ARG A 363 -9.61 -55.92 10.95
N ASN A 364 -10.52 -55.40 11.76
CA ASN A 364 -11.46 -54.35 11.40
C ASN A 364 -10.97 -52.97 11.91
N THR A 365 -9.72 -52.86 12.37
CA THR A 365 -9.08 -51.66 12.92
C THR A 365 -9.60 -51.21 14.29
N PHE A 366 -10.33 -52.07 14.99
CA PHE A 366 -10.79 -51.78 16.35
C PHE A 366 -9.63 -51.96 17.34
N GLY A 367 -9.21 -50.86 17.97
CA GLY A 367 -8.13 -50.82 18.95
C GLY A 367 -8.56 -51.37 20.30
N ALA A 368 -8.68 -52.70 20.40
CA ALA A 368 -9.11 -53.38 21.62
C ALA A 368 -8.22 -53.10 22.83
N VAL A 369 -6.90 -52.98 22.63
CA VAL A 369 -5.94 -52.70 23.70
C VAL A 369 -5.06 -51.52 23.34
N GLN A 370 -5.02 -50.52 24.21
CA GLN A 370 -4.06 -49.43 24.20
C GLN A 370 -3.23 -49.45 25.48
N MET A 371 -2.13 -48.68 25.49
CA MET A 371 -1.35 -48.44 26.71
C MET A 371 -2.23 -47.81 27.80
N PRO A 372 -2.01 -48.09 29.10
CA PRO A 372 -2.80 -47.52 30.19
C PRO A 372 -2.89 -45.99 30.15
N GLU A 373 -1.82 -45.30 29.79
CA GLU A 373 -1.73 -43.83 29.69
C GLU A 373 -2.55 -43.26 28.51
N ARG A 374 -2.91 -44.13 27.56
CA ARG A 374 -3.81 -43.85 26.43
C ARG A 374 -5.18 -44.50 26.62
N SER A 375 -5.45 -45.01 27.83
CA SER A 375 -6.72 -45.63 28.21
C SER A 375 -7.33 -44.95 29.45
N LEU A 376 -7.06 -43.66 29.64
CA LEU A 376 -7.51 -42.91 30.80
C LEU A 376 -9.00 -42.53 30.69
N PRO A 377 -9.69 -42.25 31.82
CA PRO A 377 -11.05 -41.76 31.82
C PRO A 377 -11.19 -40.44 31.05
N ARG A 378 -12.28 -40.31 30.30
CA ARG A 378 -12.61 -39.13 29.48
C ARG A 378 -12.76 -37.86 30.33
N ARG A 379 -12.50 -36.71 29.71
CA ARG A 379 -12.69 -35.36 30.25
C ARG A 379 -13.57 -34.54 29.31
N ASP A 380 -14.01 -33.37 29.77
CA ASP A 380 -14.67 -32.36 28.92
C ASP A 380 -13.64 -31.58 28.08
N ASP A 381 -12.82 -32.31 27.31
CA ASP A 381 -11.77 -31.78 26.45
C ASP A 381 -11.52 -32.77 25.28
N PRO A 382 -12.04 -32.48 24.08
CA PRO A 382 -11.89 -33.34 22.90
C PRO A 382 -10.42 -33.57 22.48
N ILE A 383 -9.56 -32.57 22.66
CA ILE A 383 -8.14 -32.67 22.30
C ILE A 383 -7.43 -33.62 23.26
N TRP A 384 -7.71 -33.49 24.56
CA TRP A 384 -7.16 -34.40 25.57
C TRP A 384 -7.66 -35.83 25.37
N ASN A 385 -8.96 -36.01 25.11
CA ASN A 385 -9.56 -37.34 24.91
C ASN A 385 -8.97 -38.04 23.68
N ALA A 386 -8.71 -37.31 22.59
CA ALA A 386 -8.11 -37.85 21.37
C ALA A 386 -6.69 -38.42 21.59
N GLU A 387 -5.94 -37.96 22.59
CA GLU A 387 -4.61 -38.50 22.92
C GLU A 387 -4.65 -39.54 24.06
N HIS A 388 -5.49 -39.33 25.06
CA HIS A 388 -5.44 -40.08 26.33
C HIS A 388 -6.57 -41.10 26.56
N SER A 389 -7.66 -41.04 25.79
CA SER A 389 -8.81 -41.96 25.88
C SER A 389 -9.03 -42.71 24.57
N ARG A 390 -7.99 -43.41 24.10
CA ARG A 390 -7.89 -44.02 22.77
C ARG A 390 -8.23 -45.52 22.72
N HIS A 391 -8.55 -46.14 23.85
CA HIS A 391 -8.97 -47.55 23.88
C HIS A 391 -10.35 -47.71 23.26
N GLN A 392 -10.63 -48.88 22.66
CA GLN A 392 -11.95 -49.19 22.11
C GLN A 392 -12.41 -48.23 21.00
N VAL A 393 -11.47 -47.61 20.29
CA VAL A 393 -11.71 -46.71 19.15
C VAL A 393 -11.29 -47.40 17.85
N PHE A 394 -11.94 -47.06 16.74
CA PHE A 394 -11.49 -47.46 15.40
C PHE A 394 -10.41 -46.52 14.88
N PHE A 395 -9.29 -47.08 14.41
CA PHE A 395 -8.19 -46.33 13.81
C PHE A 395 -8.22 -46.47 12.29
N ASP A 396 -9.06 -45.68 11.63
CA ASP A 396 -9.34 -45.80 10.19
C ASP A 396 -8.34 -45.05 9.30
N TYR A 397 -7.06 -45.36 9.45
CA TYR A 397 -5.99 -44.88 8.57
C TYR A 397 -5.60 -45.96 7.57
N GLU A 398 -5.19 -45.58 6.36
CA GLU A 398 -4.84 -46.52 5.29
C GLU A 398 -3.78 -47.55 5.71
N ASP A 399 -2.70 -47.06 6.31
CA ASP A 399 -1.65 -47.89 6.88
C ASP A 399 -2.16 -48.89 7.91
N GLN A 400 -3.10 -48.49 8.77
CA GLN A 400 -3.64 -49.36 9.82
C GLN A 400 -4.54 -50.45 9.23
N ARG A 401 -5.32 -50.13 8.18
CA ARG A 401 -6.16 -51.11 7.46
C ARG A 401 -5.31 -52.21 6.80
N ILE A 402 -4.16 -51.85 6.26
CA ILE A 402 -3.20 -52.80 5.68
C ILE A 402 -2.60 -53.65 6.80
N GLN A 403 -2.07 -53.00 7.84
CA GLN A 403 -1.37 -53.68 8.93
C GLN A 403 -2.26 -54.69 9.68
N CYS A 404 -3.51 -54.34 9.98
CA CYS A 404 -4.40 -55.21 10.77
C CYS A 404 -4.84 -56.48 10.03
N ARG A 405 -4.57 -56.58 8.72
CA ARG A 405 -4.92 -57.74 7.89
C ARG A 405 -3.74 -58.64 7.58
N LEU A 406 -2.57 -58.34 8.14
CA LEU A 406 -1.35 -59.12 7.97
C LEU A 406 -1.49 -60.50 8.58
N THR A 407 -1.15 -61.53 7.80
CA THR A 407 -1.23 -62.93 8.21
C THR A 407 0.14 -63.57 8.39
N GLU A 408 1.20 -62.91 7.93
CA GLU A 408 2.58 -63.26 8.20
C GLU A 408 2.87 -63.20 9.71
N PRO A 409 3.82 -64.00 10.23
CA PRO A 409 4.09 -64.04 11.67
C PRO A 409 4.41 -62.68 12.28
N PHE A 410 5.19 -61.87 11.57
CA PHE A 410 5.42 -60.47 11.93
C PHE A 410 5.89 -59.63 10.74
N TRP A 411 5.67 -58.32 10.81
CA TRP A 411 6.31 -57.30 9.98
C TRP A 411 7.15 -56.34 10.82
N LEU A 412 8.24 -55.84 10.24
CA LEU A 412 9.07 -54.78 10.82
C LEU A 412 9.01 -53.54 9.92
N LYS A 413 8.61 -52.39 10.49
CA LYS A 413 8.45 -51.13 9.74
C LYS A 413 9.04 -49.95 10.52
N ALA A 414 9.75 -49.07 9.82
CA ALA A 414 10.09 -47.74 10.33
C ALA A 414 9.02 -46.73 9.90
N TYR A 415 8.66 -45.80 10.77
CA TYR A 415 7.68 -44.76 10.46
C TYR A 415 7.94 -43.48 11.24
N ARG A 416 7.45 -42.36 10.69
CA ARG A 416 7.49 -41.04 11.32
C ARG A 416 6.20 -40.79 12.08
N ARG A 417 6.30 -40.49 13.37
CA ARG A 417 5.18 -40.07 14.22
C ARG A 417 5.30 -38.58 14.53
N PRO A 418 4.36 -37.74 14.09
CA PRO A 418 4.27 -36.36 14.54
C PRO A 418 4.11 -36.29 16.06
N VAL A 419 4.83 -35.40 16.72
CA VAL A 419 4.73 -35.20 18.18
C VAL A 419 3.81 -34.01 18.46
N ALA A 420 2.95 -34.11 19.47
CA ALA A 420 1.94 -33.10 19.78
C ALA A 420 2.50 -31.68 20.06
N GLY A 421 3.78 -31.57 20.46
CA GLY A 421 4.47 -30.30 20.72
C GLY A 421 5.19 -29.68 19.51
N GLY A 422 5.02 -30.24 18.31
CA GLY A 422 5.82 -29.91 17.14
C GLY A 422 7.09 -30.78 17.04
N GLY A 423 7.48 -31.13 15.82
CA GLY A 423 8.56 -32.07 15.53
C GLY A 423 8.07 -33.48 15.20
N VAL A 424 9.02 -34.35 14.87
CA VAL A 424 8.75 -35.73 14.44
C VAL A 424 9.63 -36.68 15.23
N MET A 425 9.02 -37.75 15.72
CA MET A 425 9.72 -38.87 16.34
C MET A 425 9.80 -40.01 15.34
N LEU A 426 10.99 -40.58 15.21
CA LEU A 426 11.24 -41.75 14.37
C LEU A 426 11.07 -42.99 15.21
N LEU A 427 10.15 -43.85 14.80
CA LEU A 427 9.84 -45.09 15.50
C LEU A 427 10.01 -46.26 14.56
N LYS A 428 10.44 -47.38 15.12
CA LYS A 428 10.29 -48.70 14.51
C LYS A 428 9.12 -49.40 15.19
N GLN A 429 8.48 -50.29 14.45
CA GLN A 429 7.45 -51.15 15.01
C GLN A 429 7.56 -52.57 14.51
N VAL A 430 7.40 -53.51 15.45
CA VAL A 430 7.11 -54.91 15.14
C VAL A 430 5.60 -55.08 15.17
N ILE A 431 5.06 -55.67 14.12
CA ILE A 431 3.64 -55.97 13.95
C ILE A 431 3.51 -57.49 13.91
N ALA A 432 3.12 -58.12 15.02
CA ALA A 432 2.95 -59.57 15.09
C ALA A 432 1.49 -59.94 14.83
N SER A 433 1.24 -60.93 13.96
CA SER A 433 -0.12 -61.40 13.67
C SER A 433 -0.65 -62.30 14.78
N ILE A 434 -1.89 -62.09 15.19
CA ILE A 434 -2.59 -62.83 16.26
C ILE A 434 -3.61 -63.75 15.62
N HIS A 435 -3.37 -65.06 15.74
CA HIS A 435 -4.28 -66.11 15.33
C HIS A 435 -4.77 -66.86 16.56
N VAL A 436 -6.08 -66.86 16.81
CA VAL A 436 -6.71 -67.57 17.93
C VAL A 436 -7.54 -68.72 17.36
N ALA A 437 -7.35 -69.94 17.85
CA ALA A 437 -8.02 -71.14 17.33
C ALA A 437 -7.89 -71.29 15.79
N GLY A 438 -6.71 -70.94 15.25
CA GLY A 438 -6.42 -71.00 13.81
C GLY A 438 -7.08 -69.92 12.94
N ARG A 439 -7.81 -68.96 13.52
CA ARG A 439 -8.45 -67.85 12.80
C ARG A 439 -7.73 -66.53 13.12
N HIS A 440 -7.46 -65.74 12.09
CA HIS A 440 -6.85 -64.42 12.24
C HIS A 440 -7.81 -63.46 12.96
N TRP A 441 -7.37 -62.95 14.12
CA TRP A 441 -8.10 -61.95 14.89
C TRP A 441 -7.64 -60.53 14.55
N GLY A 442 -6.33 -60.32 14.47
CA GLY A 442 -5.72 -59.02 14.21
C GLY A 442 -4.25 -59.03 14.58
N ILE A 443 -3.73 -57.91 15.09
CA ILE A 443 -2.29 -57.71 15.29
C ILE A 443 -1.95 -57.21 16.69
N LEU A 444 -0.73 -57.53 17.12
CA LEU A 444 0.01 -56.84 18.18
C LEU A 444 1.00 -55.89 17.52
N GLN A 445 0.92 -54.60 17.86
CA GLN A 445 1.89 -53.59 17.42
C GLN A 445 2.77 -53.22 18.61
N LEU A 446 4.08 -53.38 18.47
CA LEU A 446 5.10 -52.97 19.45
C LEU A 446 5.97 -51.90 18.82
N ALA A 447 5.82 -50.65 19.26
CA ALA A 447 6.58 -49.50 18.79
C ALA A 447 7.72 -49.14 19.75
N TYR A 448 8.85 -48.74 19.20
CA TYR A 448 10.05 -48.36 19.94
C TYR A 448 10.92 -47.37 19.14
N GLU A 449 11.69 -46.56 19.84
CA GLU A 449 12.73 -45.71 19.27
C GLU A 449 13.89 -46.55 18.76
N ASP A 450 14.49 -46.14 17.64
CA ASP A 450 15.66 -46.82 17.13
C ASP A 450 16.81 -46.79 18.14
N GLN A 451 17.41 -47.95 18.42
CA GLN A 451 18.47 -48.10 19.42
C GLN A 451 19.88 -48.11 18.82
N GLY A 452 19.99 -47.85 17.51
CA GLY A 452 21.26 -47.64 16.84
C GLY A 452 21.45 -48.49 15.61
#